data_AF-A0A498IJX2-F1
#
_entry.id   AF-A0A498IJX2-F1
#
_cell.length_a   1.000
_cell.length_b   1.000
_cell.length_c   1.000
_cell.angle_alpha   90.00
_cell.angle_beta   90.00
_cell.angle_gamma   90.00
#
_symmetry.space_group_name_H-M   'P 1'
#
loop_
_entity.id
_entity.type
_entity.pdbx_description
1 polymer ?
#
loop_
_entity_poly.entity_id
_entity_poly.type
_entity_poly.pdbx_seq_one_letter_code
_entity_poly.pdbx_strand_id
1 'polypeptide(L)'
;MPMPMGTPKKIRKKQTPETQFHSSLTLCSKHKDLPAAISLYESALSQNTRFNHHHFNTLLYLCSNSVSDSSLKQLASENGFRMFDHMLSIGILPNEATITAVARLAAAKGDGDYAFGLVKGMEKYNIFPKLRSYDPALFCFCEKSEAEKAYEVEEHMGMVGVSLEEPEIAALLKVSAETGNGERVYGYLHKLRNVGRCVNESTVKNIEDWFCGGAACEVGEANWDSSRVKELVLGNGGGWHGQGWIGKGGWDVRRATVDLSSSQCSSCGERLVCVDIDCGATERFAQSVAALAMEREVKLNFSEFQDWLDKHAEYEAIVDGANIGLYQQNFADGGFSLTQLDVVVKELYNRSGGKWPLVVMHNRRFRGLVENPCHRKLVEEWMGKGILYATPSGSNDDWYWLYAAVKLKCLLVTNDEMRDHIFELLGSSFFLKWKERHQVRYTFVKGNVKLKMPPPYSSVIQESENGSWHVPIADESCQEPARTWLCITRPSVSKACGEVSQNLASSQNGVICQHHELLRSCTSEPVASHRDKTTFVTGKRKERSPSPSRINISPA
;
A
#
# COMPACT_ATOMS: atom_id res chain seq x y z
N MET A 1 2.47 71.46 41.57
CA MET A 1 2.45 70.90 40.21
C MET A 1 3.83 70.39 39.84
N PRO A 2 4.03 69.06 39.70
CA PRO A 2 5.13 68.49 38.94
C PRO A 2 4.64 67.80 37.66
N MET A 3 5.48 67.84 36.63
CA MET A 3 5.22 67.41 35.24
C MET A 3 4.94 65.91 35.07
N PRO A 4 4.26 65.48 33.98
CA PRO A 4 4.04 64.07 33.69
C PRO A 4 5.31 63.43 33.11
N MET A 5 5.77 62.34 33.73
CA MET A 5 6.84 61.49 33.21
C MET A 5 6.37 60.72 31.98
N GLY A 6 7.09 60.92 30.86
CA GLY A 6 6.86 60.19 29.62
C GLY A 6 7.11 58.69 29.77
N THR A 7 6.21 57.89 29.21
CA THR A 7 6.35 56.43 29.08
C THR A 7 7.58 56.08 28.21
N PRO A 8 8.36 55.04 28.57
CA PRO A 8 9.53 54.67 27.79
C PRO A 8 9.13 54.11 26.43
N LYS A 9 9.63 54.73 25.35
CA LYS A 9 9.51 54.25 23.97
C LYS A 9 10.14 52.85 23.87
N LYS A 10 9.36 51.85 23.44
CA LYS A 10 9.88 50.53 23.02
C LYS A 10 10.97 50.73 21.96
N ILE A 11 12.20 50.36 22.29
CA ILE A 11 13.33 50.35 21.37
C ILE A 11 13.02 49.30 20.27
N ARG A 12 12.70 49.77 19.06
CA ARG A 12 12.68 48.90 17.86
C ARG A 12 14.10 48.37 17.66
N LYS A 13 14.32 47.07 17.91
CA LYS A 13 15.59 46.40 17.56
C LYS A 13 15.89 46.70 16.09
N LYS A 14 17.04 47.32 15.79
CA LYS A 14 17.52 47.52 14.42
C LYS A 14 17.62 46.13 13.78
N GLN A 15 16.73 45.84 12.84
CA GLN A 15 16.82 44.62 12.03
C GLN A 15 18.09 44.73 11.17
N THR A 16 18.92 43.69 11.18
CA THR A 16 20.09 43.63 10.29
C THR A 16 19.61 43.47 8.83
N PRO A 17 20.40 43.89 7.82
CA PRO A 17 20.05 43.71 6.41
C PRO A 17 19.64 42.26 6.07
N GLU A 18 20.26 41.27 6.69
CA GLU A 18 19.94 39.85 6.51
C GLU A 18 18.55 39.49 7.06
N THR A 19 18.18 40.04 8.23
CA THR A 19 16.84 39.79 8.81
C THR A 19 15.73 40.52 8.04
N GLN A 20 16.04 41.69 7.47
CA GLN A 20 15.13 42.41 6.57
C GLN A 20 14.95 41.66 5.25
N PHE A 21 16.04 41.16 4.66
CA PHE A 21 16.00 40.32 3.47
C PHE A 21 15.20 39.03 3.71
N HIS A 22 15.47 38.32 4.81
CA HIS A 22 14.76 37.10 5.16
C HIS A 22 13.25 37.31 5.33
N SER A 23 12.84 38.36 6.05
CA SER A 23 11.42 38.67 6.24
C SER A 23 10.73 39.09 4.94
N SER A 24 11.41 39.87 4.10
CA SER A 24 10.89 40.30 2.79
C SER A 24 10.78 39.13 1.81
N LEU A 25 11.79 38.25 1.76
CA LEU A 25 11.76 37.04 0.92
C LEU A 25 10.66 36.06 1.36
N THR A 26 10.43 35.94 2.67
CA THR A 26 9.31 35.14 3.20
C THR A 26 7.96 35.71 2.77
N LEU A 27 7.83 37.04 2.74
CA LEU A 27 6.63 37.71 2.25
C LEU A 27 6.41 37.44 0.75
N CYS A 28 7.44 37.57 -0.08
CA CYS A 28 7.37 37.22 -1.50
C CYS A 28 6.98 35.76 -1.72
N SER A 29 7.52 34.83 -0.91
CA SER A 29 7.15 33.41 -0.96
C SER A 29 5.68 33.17 -0.67
N LYS A 30 5.12 33.84 0.35
CA LYS A 30 3.69 33.75 0.69
C LYS A 30 2.78 34.28 -0.41
N HIS A 31 3.20 35.35 -1.09
CA HIS A 31 2.44 35.95 -2.19
C HIS A 31 2.76 35.36 -3.56
N LYS A 32 3.68 34.38 -3.64
CA LYS A 32 4.19 33.79 -4.90
C LYS A 32 4.71 34.85 -5.89
N ASP A 33 5.27 35.93 -5.36
CA ASP A 33 5.78 37.06 -6.15
C ASP A 33 7.25 36.85 -6.52
N LEU A 34 7.46 36.20 -7.67
CA LEU A 34 8.80 35.94 -8.20
C LEU A 34 9.53 37.23 -8.64
N PRO A 35 8.92 38.17 -9.40
CA PRO A 35 9.60 39.40 -9.81
C PRO A 35 10.15 40.22 -8.63
N ALA A 36 9.37 40.35 -7.55
CA ALA A 36 9.83 41.03 -6.34
C ALA A 36 10.96 40.25 -5.65
N ALA A 37 10.86 38.92 -5.58
CA ALA A 37 11.92 38.09 -5.00
C ALA A 37 13.25 38.19 -5.76
N ILE A 38 13.22 38.24 -7.09
CA ILE A 38 14.41 38.44 -7.92
C ILE A 38 15.00 39.83 -7.69
N SER A 39 14.16 40.87 -7.64
CA SER A 39 14.60 42.24 -7.36
C SER A 39 15.25 42.36 -5.97
N LEU A 40 14.70 41.67 -4.96
CA LEU A 40 15.30 41.57 -3.62
C LEU A 40 16.65 40.83 -3.65
N TYR A 41 16.76 39.76 -4.44
CA TYR A 41 18.01 39.02 -4.61
C TYR A 41 19.11 39.89 -5.24
N GLU A 42 18.80 40.64 -6.30
CA GLU A 42 19.74 41.57 -6.94
C GLU A 42 20.17 42.70 -5.99
N SER A 43 19.21 43.25 -5.23
CA SER A 43 19.52 44.23 -4.18
C SER A 43 20.42 43.62 -3.10
N ALA A 44 20.20 42.37 -2.70
CA ALA A 44 21.02 41.70 -1.68
C ALA A 44 22.44 41.39 -2.19
N LEU A 45 22.59 41.07 -3.48
CA LEU A 45 23.88 40.93 -4.15
C LEU A 45 24.68 42.23 -4.12
N SER A 46 24.07 43.34 -4.56
CA SER A 46 24.74 44.66 -4.55
C SER A 46 25.13 45.14 -3.14
N GLN A 47 24.41 44.68 -2.11
CA GLN A 47 24.69 45.00 -0.70
C GLN A 47 25.69 44.02 -0.04
N ASN A 48 26.24 43.04 -0.77
CA ASN A 48 27.11 41.98 -0.24
C ASN A 48 26.49 41.24 0.96
N THR A 49 25.18 40.99 0.90
CA THR A 49 24.45 40.29 1.98
C THR A 49 24.91 38.84 2.05
N ARG A 50 25.14 38.32 3.27
CA ARG A 50 25.49 36.91 3.43
C ARG A 50 24.25 36.02 3.21
N PHE A 51 24.28 35.23 2.14
CA PHE A 51 23.25 34.24 1.89
C PHE A 51 23.45 32.98 2.74
N ASN A 52 22.34 32.34 3.09
CA ASN A 52 22.32 31.03 3.74
C ASN A 52 21.51 30.06 2.89
N HIS A 53 21.58 28.78 3.25
CA HIS A 53 20.86 27.71 2.56
C HIS A 53 19.33 27.94 2.47
N HIS A 54 18.71 28.54 3.49
CA HIS A 54 17.27 28.81 3.48
C HIS A 54 16.88 29.88 2.44
N HIS A 55 17.72 30.89 2.24
CA HIS A 55 17.49 31.93 1.24
C HIS A 55 17.44 31.34 -0.17
N PHE A 56 18.43 30.52 -0.54
CA PHE A 56 18.44 29.87 -1.85
C PHE A 56 17.29 28.89 -2.03
N ASN A 57 16.96 28.08 -1.03
CA ASN A 57 15.83 27.17 -1.14
C ASN A 57 14.51 27.89 -1.35
N THR A 58 14.30 29.04 -0.69
CA THR A 58 13.08 29.83 -0.87
C THR A 58 13.02 30.45 -2.26
N LEU A 59 14.14 31.01 -2.75
CA LEU A 59 14.25 31.58 -4.09
C LEU A 59 14.04 30.51 -5.19
N LEU A 60 14.69 29.35 -5.07
CA LEU A 60 14.57 28.26 -6.02
C LEU A 60 13.19 27.61 -5.99
N TYR A 61 12.57 27.50 -4.80
CA TYR A 61 11.18 27.06 -4.67
C TYR A 61 10.22 28.02 -5.37
N LEU A 62 10.39 29.33 -5.18
CA LEU A 62 9.61 30.36 -5.89
C LEU A 62 9.79 30.25 -7.40
N CYS A 63 11.02 30.09 -7.89
CA CYS A 63 11.30 29.87 -9.30
C CYS A 63 10.56 28.62 -9.79
N SER A 64 10.76 27.47 -9.14
CA SER A 64 10.13 26.20 -9.52
C SER A 64 8.61 26.25 -9.54
N ASN A 65 7.96 26.96 -8.62
CA ASN A 65 6.50 27.12 -8.62
C ASN A 65 5.99 28.04 -9.72
N SER A 66 6.78 29.05 -10.11
CA SER A 66 6.40 30.05 -11.11
C SER A 66 6.57 29.53 -12.55
N VAL A 67 7.22 28.38 -12.72
CA VAL A 67 7.40 27.71 -14.02
C VAL A 67 6.07 27.32 -14.68
N SER A 68 5.05 27.03 -13.88
CA SER A 68 3.70 26.73 -14.38
C SER A 68 3.02 27.95 -15.02
N ASP A 69 3.47 29.16 -14.72
CA ASP A 69 2.97 30.38 -15.35
C ASP A 69 3.80 30.69 -16.61
N SER A 70 3.16 30.65 -17.77
CA SER A 70 3.80 30.88 -19.06
C SER A 70 4.51 32.24 -19.15
N SER A 71 4.05 33.26 -18.42
CA SER A 71 4.64 34.61 -18.44
C SER A 71 5.91 34.69 -17.60
N LEU A 72 6.00 33.90 -16.52
CA LEU A 72 7.13 33.89 -15.59
C LEU A 72 8.11 32.77 -15.88
N LYS A 73 7.76 31.79 -16.72
CA LYS A 73 8.58 30.61 -17.04
C LYS A 73 10.01 30.96 -17.43
N GLN A 74 10.20 31.88 -18.37
CA GLN A 74 11.54 32.26 -18.82
C GLN A 74 12.35 32.95 -17.71
N LEU A 75 11.73 33.92 -17.02
CA LEU A 75 12.32 34.63 -15.90
C LEU A 75 12.74 33.67 -14.77
N ALA A 76 11.87 32.72 -14.43
CA ALA A 76 12.08 31.71 -13.41
C ALA A 76 13.23 30.77 -13.76
N SER A 77 13.27 30.27 -15.00
CA SER A 77 14.34 29.37 -15.43
C SER A 77 15.70 30.05 -15.47
N GLU A 78 15.81 31.25 -16.08
CA GLU A 78 17.09 31.98 -16.15
C GLU A 78 17.63 32.32 -14.75
N ASN A 79 16.78 32.85 -13.88
CA ASN A 79 17.19 33.20 -12.52
C ASN A 79 17.44 31.96 -11.65
N GLY A 80 16.66 30.90 -11.83
CA GLY A 80 16.79 29.68 -11.06
C GLY A 80 18.15 29.00 -11.24
N PHE A 81 18.62 28.82 -12.49
CA PHE A 81 19.96 28.26 -12.73
C PHE A 81 21.05 29.17 -12.18
N ARG A 82 20.94 30.49 -12.41
CA ARG A 82 21.91 31.46 -11.90
C ARG A 82 22.00 31.45 -10.37
N MET A 83 20.88 31.33 -9.67
CA MET A 83 20.84 31.24 -8.20
C MET A 83 21.43 29.92 -7.70
N PHE A 84 21.21 28.82 -8.42
CA PHE A 84 21.80 27.53 -8.09
C PHE A 84 23.33 27.53 -8.28
N ASP A 85 23.81 28.06 -9.39
CA ASP A 85 25.25 28.21 -9.66
C ASP A 85 25.92 29.09 -8.60
N HIS A 86 25.25 30.20 -8.22
CA HIS A 86 25.74 31.07 -7.15
C HIS A 86 25.79 30.34 -5.80
N MET A 87 24.77 29.54 -5.46
CA MET A 87 24.76 28.73 -4.23
C MET A 87 25.95 27.79 -4.17
N LEU A 88 26.28 27.13 -5.28
CA LEU A 88 27.43 26.24 -5.38
C LEU A 88 28.76 27.00 -5.32
N SER A 89 28.87 28.16 -5.98
CA SER A 89 30.12 28.94 -6.04
C SER A 89 30.55 29.49 -4.68
N ILE A 90 29.61 29.75 -3.78
CA ILE A 90 29.89 30.21 -2.41
C ILE A 90 29.98 29.05 -1.40
N GLY A 91 29.97 27.79 -1.88
CA GLY A 91 30.16 26.60 -1.07
C GLY A 91 28.96 26.19 -0.21
N ILE A 92 27.74 26.66 -0.51
CA ILE A 92 26.54 26.19 0.17
C ILE A 92 26.07 24.90 -0.53
N LEU A 93 26.08 23.80 0.21
CA LEU A 93 25.66 22.51 -0.32
C LEU A 93 24.15 22.46 -0.57
N PRO A 94 23.70 21.94 -1.72
CA PRO A 94 22.29 21.75 -2.00
C PRO A 94 21.69 20.67 -1.12
N ASN A 95 20.36 20.68 -0.96
CA ASN A 95 19.62 19.56 -0.40
C ASN A 95 18.70 18.95 -1.46
N GLU A 96 17.97 17.88 -1.09
CA GLU A 96 17.06 17.19 -2.02
C GLU A 96 15.98 18.14 -2.61
N ALA A 97 15.46 19.09 -1.83
CA ALA A 97 14.50 20.06 -2.32
C ALA A 97 15.12 21.09 -3.29
N THR A 98 16.36 21.52 -3.04
CA THR A 98 17.13 22.42 -3.92
C THR A 98 17.28 21.79 -5.29
N ILE A 99 17.78 20.55 -5.35
CA ILE A 99 18.05 19.84 -6.60
C ILE A 99 16.75 19.53 -7.31
N THR A 100 15.71 19.10 -6.59
CA THR A 100 14.37 18.86 -7.16
C THR A 100 13.78 20.14 -7.79
N ALA A 101 13.95 21.31 -7.15
CA ALA A 101 13.47 22.58 -7.71
C ALA A 101 14.20 22.94 -9.02
N VAL A 102 15.52 22.70 -9.09
CA VAL A 102 16.30 22.93 -10.32
C VAL A 102 15.97 21.90 -11.40
N ALA A 103 15.75 20.64 -11.03
CA ALA A 103 15.30 19.60 -11.97
C ALA A 103 13.94 19.96 -12.60
N ARG A 104 13.00 20.52 -11.81
CA ARG A 104 11.73 21.07 -12.34
C ARG A 104 11.94 22.22 -13.33
N LEU A 105 12.87 23.13 -13.02
CA LEU A 105 13.24 24.22 -13.93
C LEU A 105 13.84 23.70 -15.25
N ALA A 106 14.66 22.65 -15.17
CA ALA A 106 15.27 21.99 -16.33
C ALA A 106 14.24 21.27 -17.21
N ALA A 107 13.41 20.42 -16.59
CA ALA A 107 12.32 19.73 -17.25
C ALA A 107 11.38 20.69 -17.98
N ALA A 108 11.07 21.84 -17.39
CA ALA A 108 10.21 22.83 -18.03
C ALA A 108 10.84 23.56 -19.22
N LYS A 109 12.18 23.66 -19.27
CA LYS A 109 12.91 24.04 -20.50
C LYS A 109 12.96 22.90 -21.53
N GLY A 110 12.45 21.73 -21.19
CA GLY A 110 12.55 20.51 -21.99
C GLY A 110 13.90 19.81 -21.82
N ASP A 111 14.72 20.16 -20.85
CA ASP A 111 16.03 19.52 -20.65
C ASP A 111 15.91 18.38 -19.62
N GLY A 112 15.42 17.23 -20.10
CA GLY A 112 15.31 16.01 -19.30
C GLY A 112 16.67 15.40 -18.93
N ASP A 113 17.65 15.50 -19.81
CA ASP A 113 19.00 14.97 -19.59
C ASP A 113 19.70 15.70 -18.44
N TYR A 114 19.62 17.04 -18.41
CA TYR A 114 20.15 17.82 -17.30
C TYR A 114 19.36 17.56 -16.01
N ALA A 115 18.03 17.46 -16.08
CA ALA A 115 17.20 17.11 -14.92
C ALA A 115 17.62 15.76 -14.32
N PHE A 116 17.84 14.73 -15.15
CA PHE A 116 18.27 13.42 -14.68
C PHE A 116 19.71 13.43 -14.15
N GLY A 117 20.60 14.15 -14.83
CA GLY A 117 21.99 14.33 -14.39
C GLY A 117 22.09 14.99 -13.00
N LEU A 118 21.21 15.94 -12.70
CA LEU A 118 21.09 16.54 -11.37
C LEU A 118 20.69 15.52 -10.29
N VAL A 119 19.75 14.63 -10.60
CA VAL A 119 19.29 13.58 -9.68
C VAL A 119 20.39 12.54 -9.45
N LYS A 120 21.06 12.06 -10.51
CA LYS A 120 22.26 11.20 -10.38
C LYS A 120 23.37 11.89 -9.58
N GLY A 121 23.50 13.21 -9.73
CA GLY A 121 24.45 14.03 -8.98
C GLY A 121 24.18 14.14 -7.48
N MET A 122 22.99 13.75 -6.98
CA MET A 122 22.65 13.80 -5.54
C MET A 122 23.58 12.96 -4.67
N GLU A 123 24.07 11.83 -5.19
CA GLU A 123 24.99 10.94 -4.48
C GLU A 123 26.29 11.66 -4.09
N LYS A 124 26.79 12.57 -4.93
CA LYS A 124 28.00 13.37 -4.66
C LYS A 124 27.87 14.23 -3.40
N TYR A 125 26.63 14.53 -3.00
CA TYR A 125 26.31 15.33 -1.82
C TYR A 125 25.82 14.47 -0.64
N ASN A 126 25.90 13.14 -0.73
CA ASN A 126 25.29 12.19 0.21
C ASN A 126 23.79 12.43 0.42
N ILE A 127 23.08 12.80 -0.65
CA ILE A 127 21.64 13.03 -0.65
C ILE A 127 20.97 11.81 -1.28
N PHE A 128 19.97 11.27 -0.61
CA PHE A 128 19.12 10.21 -1.17
C PHE A 128 17.96 10.83 -1.95
N PRO A 129 17.84 10.57 -3.26
CA PRO A 129 16.71 11.00 -4.06
C PRO A 129 15.37 10.46 -3.52
N LYS A 130 14.31 11.22 -3.72
CA LYS A 130 12.93 10.78 -3.48
C LYS A 130 12.19 10.64 -4.81
N LEU A 131 10.99 10.05 -4.79
CA LEU A 131 10.12 9.97 -5.98
C LEU A 131 10.02 11.32 -6.70
N ARG A 132 9.63 12.36 -5.94
CA ARG A 132 9.53 13.76 -6.43
C ARG A 132 10.78 14.34 -7.09
N SER A 133 11.95 13.77 -6.83
CA SER A 133 13.21 14.20 -7.42
C SER A 133 13.34 13.69 -8.86
N TYR A 134 12.82 12.50 -9.16
CA TYR A 134 12.83 11.87 -10.48
C TYR A 134 11.71 12.35 -11.39
N ASP A 135 10.54 12.69 -10.84
CA ASP A 135 9.37 13.15 -11.59
C ASP A 135 9.71 14.13 -12.72
N PRO A 136 10.52 15.20 -12.52
CA PRO A 136 10.77 16.16 -13.58
C PRO A 136 11.48 15.55 -14.79
N ALA A 137 12.45 14.68 -14.57
CA ALA A 137 13.18 14.02 -15.65
C ALA A 137 12.28 12.99 -16.35
N LEU A 138 11.57 12.17 -15.56
CA LEU A 138 10.70 11.12 -16.07
C LEU A 138 9.59 11.69 -16.95
N PHE A 139 8.81 12.65 -16.43
CA PHE A 139 7.71 13.26 -17.17
C PHE A 139 8.22 14.03 -18.40
N CYS A 140 9.37 14.70 -18.32
CA CYS A 140 9.98 15.38 -19.48
C CYS A 140 10.29 14.40 -20.62
N PHE A 141 10.89 13.24 -20.31
CA PHE A 141 11.17 12.22 -21.34
C PHE A 141 9.88 11.60 -21.89
N CYS A 142 8.89 11.32 -21.04
CA CYS A 142 7.60 10.80 -21.47
C CYS A 142 6.84 11.80 -22.38
N GLU A 143 6.83 13.09 -22.04
CA GLU A 143 6.19 14.15 -22.86
C GLU A 143 6.85 14.34 -24.23
N LYS A 144 8.14 14.04 -24.32
CA LYS A 144 8.92 14.09 -25.56
C LYS A 144 8.92 12.77 -26.34
N SER A 145 8.20 11.76 -25.86
CA SER A 145 8.20 10.39 -26.38
C SER A 145 9.60 9.75 -26.45
N GLU A 146 10.52 10.15 -25.57
CA GLU A 146 11.88 9.59 -25.43
C GLU A 146 11.88 8.33 -24.52
N ALA A 147 11.24 7.25 -24.98
CA ALA A 147 10.96 6.05 -24.18
C ALA A 147 12.18 5.42 -23.51
N GLU A 148 13.28 5.21 -24.24
CA GLU A 148 14.48 4.56 -23.70
C GLU A 148 15.09 5.33 -22.52
N LYS A 149 15.09 6.66 -22.58
CA LYS A 149 15.57 7.49 -21.47
C LYS A 149 14.61 7.46 -20.29
N ALA A 150 13.30 7.41 -20.53
CA ALA A 150 12.32 7.22 -19.47
C ALA A 150 12.52 5.87 -18.75
N TYR A 151 12.85 4.81 -19.50
CA TYR A 151 13.18 3.51 -18.92
C TYR A 151 14.48 3.53 -18.11
N GLU A 152 15.49 4.28 -18.55
CA GLU A 152 16.73 4.48 -17.80
C GLU A 152 16.48 5.18 -16.45
N VAL A 153 15.57 6.15 -16.42
CA VAL A 153 15.13 6.80 -15.17
C VAL A 153 14.51 5.78 -14.23
N GLU A 154 13.59 4.96 -14.72
CA GLU A 154 12.97 3.88 -13.93
C GLU A 154 13.99 2.88 -13.39
N GLU A 155 14.94 2.44 -14.21
CA GLU A 155 15.98 1.50 -13.80
C GLU A 155 16.82 2.08 -12.65
N HIS A 156 17.20 3.36 -12.76
CA HIS A 156 17.92 4.06 -11.71
C HIS A 156 17.09 4.23 -10.42
N MET A 157 15.78 4.50 -10.55
CA MET A 157 14.87 4.50 -9.38
C MET A 157 14.85 3.15 -8.67
N GLY A 158 14.80 2.05 -9.43
CA GLY A 158 14.88 0.69 -8.91
C GLY A 158 16.18 0.40 -8.17
N MET A 159 17.33 0.81 -8.71
CA MET A 159 18.64 0.65 -8.06
C MET A 159 18.76 1.40 -6.73
N VAL A 160 18.18 2.60 -6.64
CA VAL A 160 18.19 3.43 -5.42
C VAL A 160 17.12 3.00 -4.42
N GLY A 161 16.18 2.14 -4.82
CA GLY A 161 15.07 1.66 -3.98
C GLY A 161 13.90 2.65 -3.89
N VAL A 162 13.72 3.52 -4.90
CA VAL A 162 12.55 4.40 -5.02
C VAL A 162 11.48 3.68 -5.83
N SER A 163 10.30 3.47 -5.22
CA SER A 163 9.16 2.84 -5.88
C SER A 163 8.31 3.87 -6.62
N LEU A 164 7.82 3.48 -7.81
CA LEU A 164 6.88 4.28 -8.60
C LEU A 164 5.48 4.28 -7.99
N GLU A 165 4.76 5.38 -8.14
CA GLU A 165 3.32 5.47 -7.88
C GLU A 165 2.53 5.47 -9.20
N GLU A 166 1.21 5.57 -9.11
CA GLU A 166 0.34 5.51 -10.29
C GLU A 166 0.68 6.56 -11.37
N PRO A 167 0.95 7.85 -11.06
CA PRO A 167 1.21 8.86 -12.08
C PRO A 167 2.44 8.55 -12.93
N GLU A 168 3.52 8.07 -12.31
CA GLU A 168 4.75 7.73 -13.02
C GLU A 168 4.56 6.47 -13.88
N ILE A 169 3.87 5.45 -13.36
CA ILE A 169 3.55 4.25 -14.14
C ILE A 169 2.62 4.59 -15.31
N ALA A 170 1.64 5.47 -15.12
CA ALA A 170 0.72 5.90 -16.16
C ALA A 170 1.44 6.65 -17.30
N ALA A 171 2.42 7.48 -16.97
CA ALA A 171 3.24 8.17 -17.97
C ALA A 171 4.15 7.20 -18.74
N LEU A 172 4.78 6.26 -18.04
CA LEU A 172 5.59 5.21 -18.64
C LEU A 172 4.75 4.29 -19.55
N LEU A 173 3.57 3.88 -19.09
CA LEU A 173 2.60 3.13 -19.86
C LEU A 173 2.21 3.88 -21.15
N LYS A 174 1.93 5.17 -21.04
CA LYS A 174 1.55 6.02 -22.18
C LYS A 174 2.67 6.08 -23.22
N VAL A 175 3.90 6.38 -22.83
CA VAL A 175 5.02 6.46 -23.79
C VAL A 175 5.34 5.09 -24.40
N SER A 176 5.18 3.99 -23.65
CA SER A 176 5.30 2.63 -24.21
C SER A 176 4.22 2.33 -25.24
N ALA A 177 2.98 2.77 -25.00
CA ALA A 177 1.87 2.61 -25.93
C ALA A 177 2.11 3.43 -27.22
N GLU A 178 2.55 4.68 -27.10
CA GLU A 178 2.89 5.56 -28.24
C GLU A 178 4.04 5.03 -29.08
N THR A 179 5.05 4.41 -28.46
CA THR A 179 6.19 3.79 -29.15
C THR A 179 5.91 2.36 -29.63
N GLY A 180 4.72 1.81 -29.36
CA GLY A 180 4.33 0.46 -29.77
C GLY A 180 5.03 -0.67 -29.02
N ASN A 181 5.67 -0.39 -27.87
CA ASN A 181 6.40 -1.40 -27.10
C ASN A 181 5.45 -2.22 -26.22
N GLY A 182 4.87 -3.28 -26.80
CA GLY A 182 3.90 -4.13 -26.12
C GLY A 182 4.43 -4.88 -24.90
N GLU A 183 5.72 -5.21 -24.85
CA GLU A 183 6.34 -5.86 -23.68
C GLU A 183 6.34 -4.91 -22.48
N ARG A 184 6.74 -3.66 -22.71
CA ARG A 184 6.75 -2.63 -21.67
C ARG A 184 5.33 -2.30 -21.20
N VAL A 185 4.37 -2.17 -22.12
CA VAL A 185 2.95 -1.98 -21.77
C VAL A 185 2.44 -3.09 -20.86
N TYR A 186 2.72 -4.35 -21.19
CA TYR A 186 2.35 -5.50 -20.36
C TYR A 186 2.96 -5.40 -18.96
N GLY A 187 4.26 -5.09 -18.88
CA GLY A 187 4.95 -4.90 -17.60
C GLY A 187 4.34 -3.78 -16.75
N TYR A 188 3.94 -2.66 -17.35
CA TYR A 188 3.33 -1.54 -16.63
C TYR A 188 1.90 -1.84 -16.16
N LEU A 189 1.11 -2.62 -16.90
CA LEU A 189 -0.20 -3.08 -16.42
C LEU A 189 -0.07 -3.94 -15.15
N HIS A 190 0.93 -4.83 -15.10
CA HIS A 190 1.23 -5.61 -13.90
C HIS A 190 1.78 -4.74 -12.75
N LYS A 191 2.53 -3.67 -13.04
CA LYS A 191 2.94 -2.69 -12.03
C LYS A 191 1.74 -1.92 -11.46
N LEU A 192 0.81 -1.47 -12.31
CA LEU A 192 -0.44 -0.82 -11.88
C LEU A 192 -1.26 -1.74 -10.96
N ARG A 193 -1.35 -3.04 -11.30
CA ARG A 193 -2.01 -4.05 -10.47
C ARG A 193 -1.44 -4.12 -9.04
N ASN A 194 -0.13 -3.91 -8.90
CA ASN A 194 0.55 -4.02 -7.60
C ASN A 194 0.40 -2.76 -6.74
N VAL A 195 0.41 -1.57 -7.37
CA VAL A 195 0.42 -0.26 -6.69
C VAL A 195 -0.98 0.19 -6.24
N GLY A 196 -2.02 -0.02 -7.06
CA GLY A 196 -3.36 0.49 -6.82
C GLY A 196 -4.45 -0.58 -6.71
N ARG A 197 -5.53 -0.28 -5.98
CA ARG A 197 -6.77 -1.07 -6.05
C ARG A 197 -7.54 -0.75 -7.32
N CYS A 198 -7.77 0.53 -7.53
CA CYS A 198 -8.45 1.10 -8.68
C CYS A 198 -7.49 2.03 -9.41
N VAL A 199 -7.79 2.27 -10.68
CA VAL A 199 -6.98 3.10 -11.56
C VAL A 199 -7.74 4.38 -11.85
N ASN A 200 -7.06 5.53 -11.84
CA ASN A 200 -7.68 6.81 -12.15
C ASN A 200 -8.16 6.86 -13.61
N GLU A 201 -9.22 7.64 -13.86
CA GLU A 201 -9.84 7.79 -15.18
C GLU A 201 -8.83 8.17 -16.28
N SER A 202 -7.84 9.02 -15.96
CA SER A 202 -6.77 9.41 -16.90
C SER A 202 -5.89 8.23 -17.31
N THR A 203 -5.58 7.34 -16.37
CA THR A 203 -4.76 6.16 -16.61
C THR A 203 -5.57 5.10 -17.36
N VAL A 204 -6.86 4.93 -17.03
CA VAL A 204 -7.78 4.07 -17.77
C VAL A 204 -7.86 4.48 -19.24
N LYS A 205 -7.92 5.79 -19.52
CA LYS A 205 -7.89 6.28 -20.89
C LYS A 205 -6.62 5.86 -21.64
N ASN A 206 -5.44 5.94 -21.02
CA ASN A 206 -4.20 5.47 -21.65
C ASN A 206 -4.25 3.95 -21.95
N ILE A 207 -4.90 3.17 -21.09
CA ILE A 207 -5.13 1.74 -21.30
C ILE A 207 -6.11 1.51 -22.47
N GLU A 208 -7.22 2.24 -22.51
CA GLU A 208 -8.19 2.21 -23.63
C GLU A 208 -7.52 2.56 -24.96
N ASP A 209 -6.71 3.62 -24.99
CA ASP A 209 -5.99 4.09 -26.17
C ASP A 209 -5.00 3.02 -26.69
N TRP A 210 -4.30 2.30 -25.79
CA TRP A 210 -3.45 1.16 -26.17
C TRP A 210 -4.27 0.04 -26.82
N PHE A 211 -5.29 -0.47 -26.15
CA PHE A 211 -6.05 -1.64 -26.64
C PHE A 211 -6.89 -1.34 -27.89
N CYS A 212 -7.30 -0.08 -28.09
CA CYS A 212 -7.92 0.39 -29.34
C CYS A 212 -6.90 0.65 -30.46
N GLY A 213 -5.60 0.66 -30.14
CA GLY A 213 -4.52 0.93 -31.08
C GLY A 213 -4.15 -0.27 -31.96
N GLY A 214 -3.58 0.02 -33.14
CA GLY A 214 -3.13 -1.01 -34.09
C GLY A 214 -2.04 -1.92 -33.52
N ALA A 215 -1.07 -1.35 -32.78
CA ALA A 215 0.04 -2.10 -32.18
C ALA A 215 -0.45 -3.18 -31.20
N ALA A 216 -1.51 -2.91 -30.43
CA ALA A 216 -2.09 -3.90 -29.51
C ALA A 216 -2.74 -5.09 -30.23
N CYS A 217 -3.14 -4.95 -31.49
CA CYS A 217 -3.70 -6.05 -32.28
C CYS A 217 -2.62 -7.06 -32.71
N GLU A 218 -1.38 -6.59 -32.84
CA GLU A 218 -0.24 -7.38 -33.32
C GLU A 218 0.46 -8.16 -32.20
N VAL A 219 0.33 -7.70 -30.95
CA VAL A 219 0.95 -8.37 -29.80
C VAL A 219 0.23 -9.68 -29.44
N GLY A 220 1.02 -10.66 -29.00
CA GLY A 220 0.54 -11.90 -28.44
C GLY A 220 0.74 -13.13 -29.32
N GLU A 221 0.69 -14.27 -28.65
CA GLU A 221 0.98 -15.57 -29.24
C GLU A 221 -0.31 -16.34 -29.55
N ALA A 222 -0.35 -16.99 -30.71
CA ALA A 222 -1.48 -17.82 -31.11
C ALA A 222 -1.45 -19.20 -30.44
N ASN A 223 -0.27 -19.68 -30.05
CA ASN A 223 -0.07 -20.98 -29.41
C ASN A 223 0.50 -20.73 -28.01
N TRP A 224 -0.33 -20.88 -26.99
CA TRP A 224 0.09 -20.80 -25.59
C TRP A 224 -0.24 -22.10 -24.87
N ASP A 225 0.54 -22.42 -23.85
CA ASP A 225 0.26 -23.57 -22.99
C ASP A 225 -0.81 -23.20 -21.95
N SER A 226 -2.06 -23.57 -22.24
CA SER A 226 -3.19 -23.32 -21.35
C SER A 226 -3.03 -24.00 -19.98
N SER A 227 -2.33 -25.14 -19.91
CA SER A 227 -2.13 -25.87 -18.67
C SER A 227 -1.16 -25.12 -17.77
N ARG A 228 -0.06 -24.63 -18.34
CA ARG A 228 0.91 -23.78 -17.63
C ARG A 228 0.30 -22.46 -17.18
N VAL A 229 -0.53 -21.82 -18.01
CA VAL A 229 -1.24 -20.59 -17.61
C VAL A 229 -2.14 -20.84 -16.40
N LYS A 230 -2.94 -21.91 -16.42
CA LYS A 230 -3.79 -22.30 -15.28
C LYS A 230 -3.00 -22.54 -14.00
N GLU A 231 -1.91 -23.29 -14.11
CA GLU A 231 -1.01 -23.55 -12.97
C GLU A 231 -0.45 -22.26 -12.38
N LEU A 232 -0.01 -21.32 -13.23
CA LEU A 232 0.50 -20.02 -12.79
C LEU A 232 -0.58 -19.14 -12.17
N VAL A 233 -1.79 -19.09 -12.75
CA VAL A 233 -2.91 -18.37 -12.14
C VAL A 233 -3.18 -18.89 -10.72
N LEU A 234 -3.22 -20.21 -10.54
CA LEU A 234 -3.43 -20.82 -9.23
C LEU A 234 -2.25 -20.55 -8.27
N GLY A 235 -1.01 -20.73 -8.74
CA GLY A 235 0.19 -20.52 -7.94
C GLY A 235 0.38 -19.07 -7.48
N ASN A 236 -0.06 -18.11 -8.30
CA ASN A 236 0.03 -16.68 -8.02
C ASN A 236 -1.08 -16.15 -7.08
N GLY A 237 -1.97 -17.02 -6.57
CA GLY A 237 -3.12 -16.64 -5.75
C GLY A 237 -4.37 -16.22 -6.55
N GLY A 238 -4.38 -16.43 -7.86
CA GLY A 238 -5.51 -16.12 -8.73
C GLY A 238 -5.43 -14.74 -9.39
N GLY A 239 -6.07 -14.63 -10.56
CA GLY A 239 -6.36 -13.37 -11.24
C GLY A 239 -5.21 -12.76 -12.03
N TRP A 240 -4.13 -13.50 -12.28
CA TRP A 240 -3.07 -13.16 -13.26
C TRP A 240 -2.08 -14.30 -13.49
N HIS A 241 -1.44 -14.34 -14.66
CA HIS A 241 -0.44 -15.37 -15.01
C HIS A 241 0.93 -14.82 -15.38
N GLY A 242 1.04 -13.57 -15.87
CA GLY A 242 2.37 -12.96 -16.08
C GLY A 242 3.20 -13.56 -17.24
N GLN A 243 2.58 -14.25 -18.21
CA GLN A 243 3.29 -14.93 -19.32
C GLN A 243 3.32 -14.13 -20.63
N GLY A 244 2.87 -12.88 -20.62
CA GLY A 244 2.75 -12.05 -21.82
C GLY A 244 1.37 -12.14 -22.47
N TRP A 245 1.22 -11.49 -23.61
CA TRP A 245 -0.06 -11.36 -24.31
C TRP A 245 -0.53 -12.68 -24.91
N ILE A 246 -1.78 -13.06 -24.63
CA ILE A 246 -2.41 -14.28 -25.17
C ILE A 246 -3.32 -13.94 -26.36
N GLY A 247 -3.29 -14.78 -27.39
CA GLY A 247 -4.13 -14.67 -28.58
C GLY A 247 -3.55 -13.77 -29.68
N LYS A 248 -4.31 -13.61 -30.76
CA LYS A 248 -4.04 -12.66 -31.85
C LYS A 248 -5.32 -11.96 -32.32
N GLY A 249 -5.15 -10.76 -32.87
CA GLY A 249 -6.22 -9.97 -33.47
C GLY A 249 -6.70 -8.81 -32.59
N GLY A 250 -7.78 -8.17 -33.05
CA GLY A 250 -8.36 -7.00 -32.39
C GLY A 250 -8.91 -7.30 -31.00
N TRP A 251 -8.79 -6.30 -30.12
CA TRP A 251 -9.39 -6.31 -28.79
C TRP A 251 -10.78 -5.69 -28.82
N ASP A 252 -11.68 -6.22 -27.99
CA ASP A 252 -12.98 -5.62 -27.68
C ASP A 252 -12.89 -4.97 -26.29
N VAL A 253 -13.00 -3.65 -26.25
CA VAL A 253 -12.82 -2.82 -25.06
C VAL A 253 -14.16 -2.20 -24.70
N ARG A 254 -14.68 -2.53 -23.51
CA ARG A 254 -15.99 -2.05 -23.04
C ARG A 254 -15.95 -1.70 -21.57
N ARG A 255 -16.67 -0.65 -21.19
CA ARG A 255 -16.95 -0.36 -19.78
C ARG A 255 -18.13 -1.19 -19.31
N ALA A 256 -17.99 -1.82 -18.16
CA ALA A 256 -18.91 -2.81 -17.62
C ALA A 256 -19.08 -2.65 -16.11
N THR A 257 -20.13 -3.23 -15.55
CA THR A 257 -20.28 -3.44 -14.11
C THR A 257 -20.10 -4.92 -13.77
N VAL A 258 -19.79 -5.22 -12.52
CA VAL A 258 -19.66 -6.59 -12.02
C VAL A 258 -20.77 -6.83 -11.00
N ASP A 259 -21.53 -7.90 -11.19
CA ASP A 259 -22.57 -8.27 -10.25
C ASP A 259 -21.96 -8.87 -8.97
N LEU A 260 -22.30 -8.31 -7.81
CA LEU A 260 -21.79 -8.75 -6.51
C LEU A 260 -22.20 -10.18 -6.15
N SER A 261 -23.33 -10.67 -6.66
CA SER A 261 -23.84 -11.99 -6.28
C SER A 261 -23.20 -13.14 -7.05
N SER A 262 -22.90 -12.91 -8.33
CA SER A 262 -22.33 -13.89 -9.26
C SER A 262 -20.83 -13.71 -9.50
N SER A 263 -20.29 -12.55 -9.12
CA SER A 263 -18.95 -12.06 -9.47
C SER A 263 -18.71 -11.98 -10.98
N GLN A 264 -19.78 -11.91 -11.80
CA GLN A 264 -19.66 -11.92 -13.26
C GLN A 264 -19.63 -10.51 -13.84
N CYS A 265 -18.74 -10.32 -14.82
CA CYS A 265 -18.68 -9.14 -15.65
C CYS A 265 -19.90 -9.07 -16.59
N SER A 266 -20.63 -7.97 -16.56
CA SER A 266 -21.82 -7.75 -17.42
C SER A 266 -21.51 -7.70 -18.92
N SER A 267 -20.24 -7.47 -19.31
CA SER A 267 -19.83 -7.39 -20.72
C SER A 267 -19.45 -8.75 -21.31
N CYS A 268 -18.51 -9.47 -20.69
CA CYS A 268 -17.97 -10.72 -21.22
C CYS A 268 -18.53 -11.98 -20.54
N GLY A 269 -19.22 -11.84 -19.41
CA GLY A 269 -19.72 -12.96 -18.60
C GLY A 269 -18.64 -13.69 -17.79
N GLU A 270 -17.36 -13.29 -17.88
CA GLU A 270 -16.30 -13.88 -17.07
C GLU A 270 -16.49 -13.58 -15.59
N ARG A 271 -16.14 -14.56 -14.75
CA ARG A 271 -16.19 -14.44 -13.30
C ARG A 271 -14.87 -13.86 -12.79
N LEU A 272 -14.93 -12.69 -12.17
CA LEU A 272 -13.79 -12.15 -11.43
C LEU A 272 -13.48 -13.04 -10.22
N VAL A 273 -12.19 -13.19 -9.92
CA VAL A 273 -11.73 -14.03 -8.83
C VAL A 273 -11.44 -13.21 -7.58
N CYS A 274 -11.50 -13.88 -6.44
CA CYS A 274 -10.94 -13.37 -5.21
C CYS A 274 -9.43 -13.65 -5.24
N VAL A 275 -8.66 -12.62 -5.60
CA VAL A 275 -7.20 -12.70 -5.65
C VAL A 275 -6.69 -12.87 -4.21
N ASP A 276 -6.18 -14.07 -3.93
CA ASP A 276 -5.44 -14.39 -2.73
C ASP A 276 -4.06 -13.75 -2.78
N ILE A 277 -3.50 -13.54 -1.59
CA ILE A 277 -2.17 -12.97 -1.50
C ILE A 277 -1.14 -14.07 -1.71
N ASP A 278 -0.12 -13.77 -2.52
CA ASP A 278 1.00 -14.67 -2.80
C ASP A 278 1.44 -15.46 -1.56
N CYS A 279 1.59 -16.77 -1.72
CA CYS A 279 1.90 -17.68 -0.62
C CYS A 279 3.23 -17.32 0.05
N GLY A 280 4.24 -16.93 -0.73
CA GLY A 280 5.56 -16.52 -0.20
C GLY A 280 5.51 -15.18 0.52
N ALA A 281 4.71 -14.22 0.04
CA ALA A 281 4.47 -12.96 0.72
C ALA A 281 3.71 -13.15 2.03
N THR A 282 2.70 -14.02 2.05
CA THR A 282 1.92 -14.36 3.26
C THR A 282 2.79 -15.03 4.33
N GLU A 283 3.69 -15.92 3.93
CA GLU A 283 4.64 -16.55 4.87
C GLU A 283 5.61 -15.52 5.47
N ARG A 284 6.20 -14.64 4.65
CA ARG A 284 7.04 -13.53 5.15
C ARG A 284 6.27 -12.59 6.09
N PHE A 285 5.00 -12.37 5.80
CA PHE A 285 4.13 -11.58 6.66
C PHE A 285 3.88 -12.27 8.00
N ALA A 286 3.55 -13.57 8.00
CA ALA A 286 3.39 -14.37 9.21
C ALA A 286 4.66 -14.34 10.08
N GLN A 287 5.84 -14.48 9.45
CA GLN A 287 7.13 -14.39 10.13
C GLN A 287 7.39 -13.00 10.71
N SER A 288 7.00 -11.93 10.02
CA SER A 288 7.13 -10.56 10.50
C SER A 288 6.22 -10.29 11.70
N VAL A 289 4.97 -10.76 11.65
CA VAL A 289 4.02 -10.72 12.78
C VAL A 289 4.59 -11.49 13.97
N ALA A 290 5.12 -12.69 13.74
CA ALA A 290 5.72 -13.50 14.80
C ALA A 290 6.97 -12.84 15.41
N ALA A 291 7.82 -12.22 14.61
CA ALA A 291 9.00 -11.49 15.08
C ALA A 291 8.61 -10.31 15.97
N LEU A 292 7.63 -9.49 15.53
CA LEU A 292 7.14 -8.36 16.30
C LEU A 292 6.44 -8.80 17.60
N ALA A 293 5.68 -9.89 17.55
CA ALA A 293 5.10 -10.50 18.74
C ALA A 293 6.20 -10.94 19.71
N MET A 294 7.22 -11.68 19.26
CA MET A 294 8.34 -12.14 20.10
C MET A 294 9.22 -11.02 20.66
N GLU A 295 9.26 -9.84 20.04
CA GLU A 295 9.98 -8.67 20.56
C GLU A 295 9.23 -8.00 21.72
N ARG A 296 7.90 -8.07 21.72
CA ARG A 296 7.03 -7.33 22.65
C ARG A 296 6.39 -8.21 23.72
N GLU A 297 6.23 -9.49 23.41
CA GLU A 297 5.68 -10.52 24.29
C GLU A 297 6.78 -11.31 25.00
N VAL A 298 6.39 -12.05 26.04
CA VAL A 298 7.26 -13.06 26.63
C VAL A 298 7.48 -14.16 25.58
N LYS A 299 8.69 -14.26 25.03
CA LYS A 299 9.05 -15.17 23.92
C LYS A 299 8.51 -16.60 24.05
N LEU A 300 8.58 -17.16 25.27
CA LEU A 300 8.10 -18.51 25.55
C LEU A 300 6.58 -18.66 25.30
N ASN A 301 5.77 -17.69 25.75
CA ASN A 301 4.32 -17.70 25.61
C ASN A 301 3.88 -17.77 24.13
N PHE A 302 4.53 -16.98 23.28
CA PHE A 302 4.17 -16.93 21.87
C PHE A 302 4.67 -18.17 21.11
N SER A 303 5.88 -18.66 21.41
CA SER A 303 6.40 -19.90 20.81
C SER A 303 5.52 -21.11 21.13
N GLU A 304 5.03 -21.22 22.37
CA GLU A 304 4.09 -22.28 22.76
C GLU A 304 2.78 -22.21 21.97
N PHE A 305 2.30 -21.01 21.68
CA PHE A 305 1.12 -20.83 20.83
C PHE A 305 1.39 -21.23 19.38
N GLN A 306 2.57 -20.91 18.82
CA GLN A 306 2.94 -21.32 17.47
C GLN A 306 2.92 -22.85 17.34
N ASP A 307 3.55 -23.55 18.29
CA ASP A 307 3.58 -25.02 18.33
C ASP A 307 2.18 -25.63 18.56
N TRP A 308 1.36 -24.98 19.38
CA TRP A 308 -0.02 -25.40 19.62
C TRP A 308 -0.87 -25.28 18.36
N LEU A 309 -0.74 -24.16 17.63
CA LEU A 309 -1.47 -23.91 16.39
C LEU A 309 -1.06 -24.88 15.28
N ASP A 310 0.22 -25.23 15.19
CA ASP A 310 0.71 -26.22 14.22
C ASP A 310 0.10 -27.61 14.43
N LYS A 311 -0.27 -27.94 15.67
CA LYS A 311 -0.98 -29.18 15.99
C LYS A 311 -2.49 -29.11 15.70
N HIS A 312 -3.04 -27.92 15.49
CA HIS A 312 -4.47 -27.66 15.33
C HIS A 312 -4.75 -26.78 14.08
N ALA A 313 -4.25 -27.20 12.91
CA ALA A 313 -4.26 -26.39 11.69
C ALA A 313 -5.58 -26.40 10.89
N GLU A 314 -6.68 -26.88 11.45
CA GLU A 314 -7.93 -27.15 10.69
C GLU A 314 -9.00 -26.05 10.78
N TYR A 315 -8.72 -24.91 11.41
CA TYR A 315 -9.70 -23.85 11.59
C TYR A 315 -9.91 -23.01 10.32
N GLU A 316 -11.17 -22.80 9.94
CA GLU A 316 -11.55 -21.93 8.80
C GLU A 316 -11.86 -20.49 9.20
N ALA A 317 -12.01 -20.23 10.49
CA ALA A 317 -12.22 -18.88 11.02
C ALA A 317 -11.60 -18.74 12.42
N ILE A 318 -10.99 -17.58 12.66
CA ILE A 318 -10.50 -17.11 13.96
C ILE A 318 -11.41 -16.01 14.44
N VAL A 319 -11.73 -16.04 15.73
CA VAL A 319 -12.69 -15.15 16.37
C VAL A 319 -12.00 -14.37 17.47
N ASP A 320 -12.05 -13.05 17.37
CA ASP A 320 -11.63 -12.14 18.42
C ASP A 320 -12.70 -12.09 19.52
N GLY A 321 -12.49 -12.92 20.55
CA GLY A 321 -13.46 -13.12 21.62
C GLY A 321 -13.69 -11.86 22.45
N ALA A 322 -12.65 -11.04 22.65
CA ALA A 322 -12.74 -9.80 23.41
C ALA A 322 -13.60 -8.76 22.67
N ASN A 323 -13.35 -8.58 21.37
CA ASN A 323 -14.07 -7.61 20.55
C ASN A 323 -15.56 -7.91 20.47
N ILE A 324 -15.94 -9.17 20.20
CA ILE A 324 -17.35 -9.58 20.12
C ILE A 324 -18.04 -9.50 21.48
N GLY A 325 -17.41 -10.01 22.53
CA GLY A 325 -18.02 -10.04 23.86
C GLY A 325 -18.23 -8.65 24.48
N LEU A 326 -17.52 -7.63 24.00
CA LEU A 326 -17.64 -6.24 24.46
C LEU A 326 -18.46 -5.35 23.50
N TYR A 327 -18.92 -5.88 22.37
CA TYR A 327 -19.63 -5.12 21.36
C TYR A 327 -20.97 -4.58 21.89
N GLN A 328 -21.12 -3.24 21.85
CA GLN A 328 -22.27 -2.50 22.39
C GLN A 328 -22.52 -2.70 23.90
N GLN A 329 -21.47 -3.02 24.68
CA GLN A 329 -21.56 -3.22 26.13
C GLN A 329 -21.09 -1.99 26.96
N ASN A 330 -21.05 -0.79 26.38
CA ASN A 330 -20.46 0.41 27.01
C ASN A 330 -21.40 1.15 28.00
N PHE A 331 -22.33 0.46 28.67
CA PHE A 331 -23.25 1.06 29.66
C PHE A 331 -22.88 0.67 31.10
N ALA A 332 -23.49 1.30 32.11
CA ALA A 332 -23.08 1.19 33.52
C ALA A 332 -23.08 -0.25 34.08
N ASP A 333 -24.03 -1.09 33.63
CA ASP A 333 -24.11 -2.53 33.95
C ASP A 333 -23.59 -3.43 32.79
N GLY A 334 -22.94 -2.82 31.80
CA GLY A 334 -22.44 -3.49 30.61
C GLY A 334 -21.26 -4.38 30.94
N GLY A 335 -21.34 -5.63 30.52
CA GLY A 335 -20.36 -6.67 30.84
C GLY A 335 -20.00 -7.50 29.61
N PHE A 336 -19.05 -8.42 29.78
CA PHE A 336 -18.69 -9.34 28.72
C PHE A 336 -19.87 -10.29 28.42
N SER A 337 -20.36 -10.26 27.18
CA SER A 337 -21.49 -11.07 26.74
C SER A 337 -21.04 -12.36 26.06
N LEU A 338 -21.05 -13.46 26.81
CA LEU A 338 -20.76 -14.78 26.26
C LEU A 338 -21.85 -15.26 25.28
N THR A 339 -23.09 -14.78 25.44
CA THR A 339 -24.20 -15.12 24.53
C THR A 339 -24.01 -14.53 23.14
N GLN A 340 -23.50 -13.28 23.02
CA GLN A 340 -23.13 -12.70 21.73
C GLN A 340 -22.05 -13.53 21.04
N LEU A 341 -21.04 -13.95 21.79
CA LEU A 341 -19.95 -14.77 21.28
C LEU A 341 -20.43 -16.15 20.81
N ASP A 342 -21.27 -16.82 21.60
CA ASP A 342 -21.87 -18.11 21.25
C ASP A 342 -22.72 -18.06 19.97
N VAL A 343 -23.50 -16.99 19.79
CA VAL A 343 -24.28 -16.77 18.56
C VAL A 343 -23.37 -16.64 17.33
N VAL A 344 -22.26 -15.92 17.43
CA VAL A 344 -21.28 -15.79 16.34
C VAL A 344 -20.61 -17.14 16.04
N VAL A 345 -20.17 -17.87 17.07
CA VAL A 345 -19.51 -19.18 16.92
C VAL A 345 -20.44 -20.19 16.23
N LYS A 346 -21.72 -20.24 16.63
CA LYS A 346 -22.73 -21.12 16.02
C LYS A 346 -23.06 -20.74 14.59
N GLU A 347 -23.18 -19.44 14.29
CA GLU A 347 -23.40 -18.97 12.91
C GLU A 347 -22.24 -19.36 11.99
N LEU A 348 -20.99 -19.23 12.47
CA LEU A 348 -19.81 -19.67 11.73
C LEU A 348 -19.78 -21.18 11.51
N TYR A 349 -20.10 -21.97 12.55
CA TYR A 349 -20.19 -23.43 12.46
C TYR A 349 -21.22 -23.91 11.42
N ASN A 350 -22.38 -23.28 11.39
CA ASN A 350 -23.43 -23.61 10.42
C ASN A 350 -23.01 -23.26 8.99
N ARG A 351 -22.28 -22.15 8.80
CA ARG A 351 -21.79 -21.71 7.48
C ARG A 351 -20.66 -22.57 6.94
N SER A 352 -19.76 -23.04 7.80
CA SER A 352 -18.60 -23.86 7.43
C SER A 352 -18.97 -25.33 7.16
N GLY A 353 -20.25 -25.70 7.26
CA GLY A 353 -20.68 -27.09 7.08
C GLY A 353 -20.24 -28.01 8.23
N GLY A 354 -20.06 -27.45 9.45
CA GLY A 354 -19.77 -28.24 10.65
C GLY A 354 -18.34 -28.14 11.18
N LYS A 355 -17.57 -27.11 10.79
CA LYS A 355 -16.24 -26.83 11.37
C LYS A 355 -16.31 -25.69 12.37
N TRP A 356 -15.79 -25.93 13.57
CA TRP A 356 -15.79 -24.92 14.61
C TRP A 356 -14.69 -23.87 14.37
N PRO A 357 -14.95 -22.57 14.65
CA PRO A 357 -13.92 -21.55 14.63
C PRO A 357 -13.03 -21.62 15.88
N LEU A 358 -11.83 -21.03 15.81
CA LEU A 358 -10.99 -20.81 16.99
C LEU A 358 -11.30 -19.48 17.63
N VAL A 359 -11.73 -19.48 18.88
CA VAL A 359 -11.93 -18.30 19.71
C VAL A 359 -10.64 -18.00 20.47
N VAL A 360 -10.09 -16.79 20.29
CA VAL A 360 -8.95 -16.30 21.05
C VAL A 360 -9.45 -15.31 22.09
N MET A 361 -9.03 -15.49 23.35
CA MET A 361 -9.48 -14.63 24.45
C MET A 361 -8.42 -14.53 25.55
N HIS A 362 -8.26 -13.35 26.15
CA HIS A 362 -7.32 -13.16 27.26
C HIS A 362 -7.69 -13.94 28.54
N ASN A 363 -6.69 -14.55 29.20
CA ASN A 363 -6.88 -15.43 30.38
C ASN A 363 -7.63 -14.74 31.55
N ARG A 364 -7.46 -13.42 31.74
CA ARG A 364 -8.23 -12.68 32.77
C ARG A 364 -9.74 -12.76 32.53
N ARG A 365 -10.18 -12.68 31.27
CA ARG A 365 -11.61 -12.80 30.90
C ARG A 365 -12.08 -14.24 31.05
N PHE A 366 -11.25 -15.17 30.59
CA PHE A 366 -11.48 -16.60 30.73
C PHE A 366 -11.73 -17.00 32.20
N ARG A 367 -10.87 -16.59 33.14
CA ARG A 367 -11.04 -16.89 34.58
C ARG A 367 -12.37 -16.36 35.13
N GLY A 368 -12.72 -15.12 34.82
CA GLY A 368 -13.99 -14.52 35.25
C GLY A 368 -15.23 -15.24 34.68
N LEU A 369 -15.13 -15.82 33.48
CA LEU A 369 -16.21 -16.62 32.88
C LEU A 369 -16.33 -18.00 33.52
N VAL A 370 -15.20 -18.65 33.85
CA VAL A 370 -15.19 -19.94 34.53
C VAL A 370 -15.72 -19.82 35.97
N GLU A 371 -15.48 -18.69 36.64
CA GLU A 371 -16.02 -18.42 37.98
C GLU A 371 -17.55 -18.32 37.98
N ASN A 372 -18.16 -17.90 36.87
CA ASN A 372 -19.62 -17.79 36.73
C ASN A 372 -20.28 -19.16 36.42
N PRO A 373 -21.15 -19.69 37.30
CA PRO A 373 -21.78 -21.00 37.13
C PRO A 373 -22.63 -21.14 35.85
N CYS A 374 -23.24 -20.06 35.37
CA CYS A 374 -24.07 -20.08 34.17
C CYS A 374 -23.24 -20.25 32.88
N HIS A 375 -21.99 -19.78 32.88
CA HIS A 375 -21.11 -19.80 31.71
C HIS A 375 -20.13 -20.99 31.72
N ARG A 376 -19.82 -21.52 32.90
CA ARG A 376 -18.84 -22.61 33.09
C ARG A 376 -19.04 -23.80 32.16
N LYS A 377 -20.27 -24.31 32.04
CA LYS A 377 -20.58 -25.48 31.20
C LYS A 377 -20.21 -25.26 29.73
N LEU A 378 -20.50 -24.08 29.19
CA LEU A 378 -20.22 -23.75 27.79
C LEU A 378 -18.71 -23.58 27.55
N VAL A 379 -18.01 -22.95 28.48
CA VAL A 379 -16.55 -22.76 28.39
C VAL A 379 -15.80 -24.10 28.47
N GLU A 380 -16.22 -25.00 29.38
CA GLU A 380 -15.67 -26.35 29.48
C GLU A 380 -15.94 -27.18 28.21
N GLU A 381 -17.13 -27.04 27.61
CA GLU A 381 -17.45 -27.64 26.32
C GLU A 381 -16.53 -27.13 25.21
N TRP A 382 -16.29 -25.83 25.15
CA TRP A 382 -15.43 -25.21 24.14
C TRP A 382 -13.96 -25.64 24.29
N MET A 383 -13.48 -25.77 25.54
CA MET A 383 -12.17 -26.34 25.81
C MET A 383 -12.07 -27.80 25.40
N GLY A 384 -13.07 -28.62 25.72
CA GLY A 384 -13.10 -30.04 25.35
C GLY A 384 -13.12 -30.26 23.84
N LYS A 385 -13.72 -29.34 23.09
CA LYS A 385 -13.71 -29.31 21.62
C LYS A 385 -12.44 -28.69 21.01
N GLY A 386 -11.58 -28.09 21.83
CA GLY A 386 -10.38 -27.38 21.37
C GLY A 386 -10.67 -26.11 20.57
N ILE A 387 -11.80 -25.44 20.80
CA ILE A 387 -12.22 -24.27 20.00
C ILE A 387 -11.92 -22.93 20.70
N LEU A 388 -11.28 -22.98 21.86
CA LEU A 388 -10.96 -21.81 22.67
C LEU A 388 -9.49 -21.85 23.08
N TYR A 389 -8.77 -20.76 22.79
CA TYR A 389 -7.40 -20.54 23.26
C TYR A 389 -7.37 -19.34 24.22
N ALA A 390 -6.92 -19.59 25.46
CA ALA A 390 -6.77 -18.56 26.48
C ALA A 390 -5.36 -17.97 26.45
N THR A 391 -5.20 -16.71 26.03
CA THR A 391 -3.86 -16.09 25.93
C THR A 391 -3.28 -15.81 27.32
N PRO A 392 -1.96 -16.00 27.54
CA PRO A 392 -1.33 -15.84 28.85
C PRO A 392 -1.54 -14.45 29.48
N SER A 393 -1.49 -14.39 30.81
CA SER A 393 -1.68 -13.13 31.53
C SER A 393 -0.56 -12.14 31.21
N GLY A 394 -0.93 -10.94 30.76
CA GLY A 394 0.02 -9.88 30.42
C GLY A 394 0.42 -9.86 28.95
N SER A 395 -0.09 -10.81 28.16
CA SER A 395 0.06 -10.80 26.71
C SER A 395 -1.06 -10.05 26.02
N ASN A 396 -0.75 -9.40 24.89
CA ASN A 396 -1.77 -8.84 24.03
C ASN A 396 -2.39 -9.95 23.16
N ASP A 397 -3.71 -10.15 23.27
CA ASP A 397 -4.46 -11.12 22.47
C ASP A 397 -4.44 -10.81 20.96
N ASP A 398 -4.18 -9.55 20.59
CA ASP A 398 -4.08 -9.09 19.21
C ASP A 398 -3.10 -9.89 18.35
N TRP A 399 -1.93 -10.20 18.91
CA TRP A 399 -0.90 -10.97 18.20
C TRP A 399 -1.33 -12.40 17.90
N TYR A 400 -2.16 -12.99 18.77
CA TYR A 400 -2.52 -14.40 18.70
C TYR A 400 -3.57 -14.62 17.61
N TRP A 401 -4.66 -13.85 17.62
CA TRP A 401 -5.67 -13.99 16.58
C TRP A 401 -5.17 -13.52 15.22
N LEU A 402 -4.31 -12.50 15.17
CA LEU A 402 -3.75 -12.03 13.90
C LEU A 402 -2.82 -13.08 13.30
N TYR A 403 -1.87 -13.59 14.08
CA TYR A 403 -0.95 -14.63 13.62
C TYR A 403 -1.69 -15.90 13.20
N ALA A 404 -2.70 -16.33 13.96
CA ALA A 404 -3.49 -17.50 13.62
C ALA A 404 -4.22 -17.34 12.27
N ALA A 405 -4.89 -16.21 12.07
CA ALA A 405 -5.63 -15.95 10.84
C ALA A 405 -4.70 -15.85 9.62
N VAL A 406 -3.53 -15.23 9.78
CA VAL A 406 -2.52 -15.11 8.71
C VAL A 406 -1.92 -16.48 8.38
N LYS A 407 -1.45 -17.23 9.38
CA LYS A 407 -0.75 -18.51 9.20
C LYS A 407 -1.67 -19.58 8.61
N LEU A 408 -2.92 -19.65 9.08
CA LEU A 408 -3.91 -20.60 8.58
C LEU A 408 -4.64 -20.12 7.32
N LYS A 409 -4.36 -18.89 6.84
CA LYS A 409 -5.00 -18.27 5.67
C LYS A 409 -6.53 -18.34 5.73
N CYS A 410 -7.09 -18.00 6.88
CA CYS A 410 -8.50 -18.20 7.17
C CYS A 410 -9.19 -16.89 7.62
N LEU A 411 -10.51 -16.93 7.79
CA LEU A 411 -11.28 -15.72 8.10
C LEU A 411 -10.94 -15.19 9.50
N LEU A 412 -10.91 -13.87 9.66
CA LEU A 412 -10.76 -13.21 10.96
C LEU A 412 -12.03 -12.44 11.29
N VAL A 413 -12.73 -12.82 12.35
CA VAL A 413 -13.95 -12.15 12.79
C VAL A 413 -13.64 -11.13 13.87
N THR A 414 -13.59 -9.86 13.47
CA THR A 414 -13.38 -8.71 14.37
C THR A 414 -13.91 -7.43 13.73
N ASN A 415 -14.46 -6.53 14.55
CA ASN A 415 -14.79 -5.17 14.17
C ASN A 415 -13.65 -4.19 14.47
N ASP A 416 -12.51 -4.66 14.97
CA ASP A 416 -11.33 -3.82 15.14
C ASP A 416 -10.82 -3.32 13.78
N GLU A 417 -10.47 -2.04 13.72
CA GLU A 417 -9.91 -1.45 12.49
C GLU A 417 -8.40 -1.69 12.35
N MET A 418 -7.76 -2.23 13.39
CA MET A 418 -6.33 -2.51 13.51
C MET A 418 -5.50 -1.28 13.17
N ARG A 419 -5.89 -0.14 13.77
CA ARG A 419 -5.32 1.20 13.52
C ARG A 419 -4.15 1.56 14.42
N ASP A 420 -3.76 0.67 15.32
CA ASP A 420 -2.66 0.95 16.22
C ASP A 420 -1.36 1.10 15.42
N HIS A 421 -0.50 2.02 15.87
CA HIS A 421 0.85 2.24 15.32
C HIS A 421 1.69 0.94 15.21
N ILE A 422 1.26 -0.11 15.91
CA ILE A 422 1.83 -1.46 15.87
C ILE A 422 1.59 -2.12 14.50
N PHE A 423 0.38 -2.00 13.95
CA PHE A 423 0.02 -2.59 12.65
C PHE A 423 0.48 -1.71 11.48
N GLU A 424 0.76 -0.42 11.70
CA GLU A 424 1.42 0.43 10.70
C GLU A 424 2.84 -0.08 10.36
N LEU A 425 3.50 -0.80 11.28
CA LEU A 425 4.82 -1.42 11.06
C LEU A 425 4.77 -2.66 10.15
N LEU A 426 3.60 -3.24 9.94
CA LEU A 426 3.42 -4.48 9.17
C LEU A 426 3.36 -4.27 7.64
N GLY A 427 3.62 -3.05 7.16
CA GLY A 427 3.60 -2.73 5.73
C GLY A 427 2.18 -2.43 5.26
N SER A 428 1.93 -1.15 4.96
CA SER A 428 0.59 -0.60 4.73
C SER A 428 -0.15 -1.25 3.55
N SER A 429 0.52 -1.60 2.46
CA SER A 429 -0.15 -2.10 1.25
C SER A 429 -0.57 -3.57 1.34
N PHE A 430 0.28 -4.44 1.91
CA PHE A 430 -0.03 -5.86 2.09
C PHE A 430 -1.14 -6.06 3.12
N PHE A 431 -0.99 -5.45 4.29
CA PHE A 431 -1.91 -5.66 5.40
C PHE A 431 -3.34 -5.19 5.07
N LEU A 432 -3.47 -4.09 4.33
CA LEU A 432 -4.78 -3.61 3.86
C LEU A 432 -5.45 -4.62 2.92
N LYS A 433 -4.71 -5.18 1.94
CA LYS A 433 -5.21 -6.23 1.04
C LYS A 433 -5.60 -7.48 1.83
N TRP A 434 -4.79 -7.87 2.82
CA TRP A 434 -5.07 -9.01 3.69
C TRP A 434 -6.34 -8.80 4.50
N LYS A 435 -6.50 -7.60 5.08
CA LYS A 435 -7.66 -7.21 5.87
C LYS A 435 -8.94 -7.29 5.06
N GLU A 436 -8.98 -6.75 3.85
CA GLU A 436 -10.17 -6.85 2.98
C GLU A 436 -10.57 -8.30 2.68
N ARG A 437 -9.57 -9.16 2.46
CA ARG A 437 -9.77 -10.55 2.07
C ARG A 437 -10.21 -11.46 3.21
N HIS A 438 -9.75 -11.19 4.43
CA HIS A 438 -9.91 -12.10 5.56
C HIS A 438 -10.82 -11.53 6.66
N GLN A 439 -10.98 -10.21 6.78
CA GLN A 439 -11.76 -9.60 7.86
C GLN A 439 -13.27 -9.76 7.62
N VAL A 440 -13.92 -10.47 8.53
CA VAL A 440 -15.38 -10.52 8.65
C VAL A 440 -15.81 -9.54 9.72
N ARG A 441 -16.63 -8.57 9.33
CA ARG A 441 -17.26 -7.63 10.27
C ARG A 441 -18.61 -8.17 10.71
N TYR A 442 -19.11 -7.71 11.84
CA TYR A 442 -20.38 -8.18 12.36
C TYR A 442 -21.20 -7.03 12.96
N THR A 443 -22.52 -7.20 12.95
CA THR A 443 -23.46 -6.29 13.61
C THR A 443 -24.55 -7.12 14.26
N PHE A 444 -25.09 -6.63 15.38
CA PHE A 444 -26.23 -7.26 16.04
C PHE A 444 -27.48 -6.42 15.79
N VAL A 445 -28.52 -7.02 15.21
CA VAL A 445 -29.82 -6.38 14.97
C VAL A 445 -30.89 -7.19 15.69
N LYS A 446 -31.49 -6.60 16.74
CA LYS A 446 -32.51 -7.27 17.58
C LYS A 446 -32.06 -8.63 18.14
N GLY A 447 -30.78 -8.76 18.50
CA GLY A 447 -30.20 -10.00 19.04
C GLY A 447 -29.71 -11.01 17.99
N ASN A 448 -30.02 -10.81 16.70
CA ASN A 448 -29.50 -11.64 15.61
C ASN A 448 -28.18 -11.08 15.09
N VAL A 449 -27.21 -11.96 14.88
CA VAL A 449 -25.93 -11.59 14.25
C VAL A 449 -26.11 -11.46 12.75
N LYS A 450 -25.57 -10.38 12.17
CA LYS A 450 -25.36 -10.24 10.74
C LYS A 450 -23.87 -10.11 10.47
N LEU A 451 -23.30 -11.15 9.87
CA LEU A 451 -21.91 -11.16 9.42
C LEU A 451 -21.83 -10.48 8.04
N LYS A 452 -20.93 -9.50 7.94
CA LYS A 452 -20.53 -8.87 6.68
C LYS A 452 -19.25 -9.57 6.22
N MET A 453 -19.44 -10.50 5.28
CA MET A 453 -18.35 -11.27 4.69
C MET A 453 -17.47 -10.39 3.78
N PRO A 454 -16.18 -10.75 3.60
CA PRO A 454 -15.35 -10.23 2.53
C PRO A 454 -16.04 -10.30 1.16
N PRO A 455 -15.77 -9.35 0.25
CA PRO A 455 -16.28 -9.40 -1.11
C PRO A 455 -15.86 -10.70 -1.83
N PRO A 456 -16.72 -11.27 -2.69
CA PRO A 456 -16.44 -12.53 -3.40
C PRO A 456 -15.43 -12.38 -4.55
N TYR A 457 -14.98 -11.16 -4.84
CA TYR A 457 -13.92 -10.86 -5.80
C TYR A 457 -13.05 -9.71 -5.29
N SER A 458 -11.79 -9.67 -5.73
CA SER A 458 -10.85 -8.60 -5.37
C SER A 458 -10.97 -7.44 -6.34
N SER A 459 -11.16 -6.23 -5.80
CA SER A 459 -11.15 -4.97 -6.58
C SER A 459 -9.73 -4.55 -6.94
N VAL A 460 -9.09 -5.33 -7.80
CA VAL A 460 -7.75 -5.11 -8.36
C VAL A 460 -7.77 -5.42 -9.86
N ILE A 461 -6.77 -4.97 -10.61
CA ILE A 461 -6.61 -5.39 -12.01
C ILE A 461 -6.47 -6.92 -12.06
N GLN A 462 -7.28 -7.57 -12.90
CA GLN A 462 -7.24 -9.01 -13.11
C GLN A 462 -6.94 -9.33 -14.58
N GLU A 463 -6.08 -10.33 -14.78
CA GLU A 463 -5.75 -10.97 -16.04
C GLU A 463 -6.27 -12.41 -15.98
N SER A 464 -7.17 -12.77 -16.90
CA SER A 464 -7.78 -14.10 -16.94
C SER A 464 -6.92 -15.08 -17.73
N GLU A 465 -7.21 -16.38 -17.60
CA GLU A 465 -6.47 -17.47 -18.25
C GLU A 465 -6.47 -17.40 -19.79
N ASN A 466 -7.43 -16.68 -20.37
CA ASN A 466 -7.55 -16.49 -21.81
C ASN A 466 -6.92 -15.18 -22.30
N GLY A 467 -6.26 -14.42 -21.41
CA GLY A 467 -5.63 -13.14 -21.70
C GLY A 467 -6.57 -11.94 -21.67
N SER A 468 -7.79 -12.08 -21.16
CA SER A 468 -8.70 -10.94 -20.98
C SER A 468 -8.33 -10.14 -19.72
N TRP A 469 -8.53 -8.84 -19.78
CA TRP A 469 -8.18 -7.91 -18.71
C TRP A 469 -9.42 -7.24 -18.14
N HIS A 470 -9.46 -7.12 -16.81
CA HIS A 470 -10.49 -6.39 -16.08
C HIS A 470 -9.82 -5.36 -15.18
N VAL A 471 -10.04 -4.07 -15.47
CA VAL A 471 -9.42 -2.95 -14.76
C VAL A 471 -10.50 -2.19 -13.97
N PRO A 472 -10.46 -2.17 -12.63
CA PRO A 472 -11.39 -1.38 -11.83
C PRO A 472 -11.08 0.11 -11.91
N ILE A 473 -12.10 0.93 -12.19
CA ILE A 473 -11.97 2.39 -12.33
C ILE A 473 -12.23 3.05 -10.98
N ALA A 474 -11.37 4.02 -10.62
CA ALA A 474 -11.55 4.83 -9.43
C ALA A 474 -12.71 5.82 -9.65
N ASP A 475 -13.67 5.81 -8.73
CA ASP A 475 -14.78 6.76 -8.70
C ASP A 475 -14.83 7.34 -7.28
N GLU A 476 -14.79 8.67 -7.17
CA GLU A 476 -14.79 9.41 -5.91
C GLU A 476 -16.06 9.18 -5.07
N SER A 477 -17.12 8.59 -5.67
CA SER A 477 -18.46 8.48 -5.08
C SER A 477 -19.00 7.05 -4.90
N CYS A 478 -18.40 6.03 -5.51
CA CYS A 478 -19.06 4.72 -5.63
C CYS A 478 -18.77 3.73 -4.49
N GLN A 479 -19.86 3.27 -3.86
CA GLN A 479 -19.90 1.99 -3.15
C GLN A 479 -19.75 0.83 -4.15
N GLU A 480 -19.18 -0.30 -3.72
CA GLU A 480 -18.85 -1.46 -4.56
C GLU A 480 -19.91 -1.97 -5.57
N PRO A 481 -21.24 -1.91 -5.35
CA PRO A 481 -22.22 -2.40 -6.35
C PRO A 481 -22.29 -1.59 -7.65
N ALA A 482 -21.83 -0.34 -7.67
CA ALA A 482 -21.95 0.56 -8.83
C ALA A 482 -20.61 0.82 -9.53
N ARG A 483 -19.53 0.15 -9.12
CA ARG A 483 -18.19 0.41 -9.67
C ARG A 483 -18.14 0.04 -11.15
N THR A 484 -17.61 0.96 -11.95
CA THR A 484 -17.31 0.72 -13.36
C THR A 484 -15.98 0.01 -13.50
N TRP A 485 -15.93 -0.97 -14.38
CA TRP A 485 -14.76 -1.75 -14.76
C TRP A 485 -14.52 -1.60 -16.25
N LEU A 486 -13.26 -1.57 -16.66
CA LEU A 486 -12.89 -1.73 -18.05
C LEU A 486 -12.68 -3.22 -18.34
N CYS A 487 -13.52 -3.77 -19.21
CA CYS A 487 -13.46 -5.14 -19.69
C CYS A 487 -12.80 -5.15 -21.07
N ILE A 488 -11.69 -5.86 -21.19
CA ILE A 488 -10.88 -5.95 -22.40
C ILE A 488 -10.74 -7.43 -22.75
N THR A 489 -11.29 -7.83 -23.89
CA THR A 489 -11.32 -9.25 -24.30
C THR A 489 -10.85 -9.43 -25.72
N ARG A 490 -10.43 -10.65 -26.07
CA ARG A 490 -10.17 -11.05 -27.46
C ARG A 490 -11.27 -11.98 -27.97
N PRO A 491 -12.09 -11.54 -28.94
CA PRO A 491 -13.14 -12.39 -29.52
C PRO A 491 -12.60 -13.69 -30.13
N SER A 492 -11.40 -13.65 -30.71
CA SER A 492 -10.72 -14.81 -31.32
C SER A 492 -10.45 -15.94 -30.32
N VAL A 493 -10.13 -15.61 -29.07
CA VAL A 493 -9.85 -16.58 -28.00
C VAL A 493 -11.15 -17.06 -27.35
N SER A 494 -12.12 -16.17 -27.18
CA SER A 494 -13.44 -16.52 -26.58
C SER A 494 -14.17 -17.61 -27.37
N LYS A 495 -14.06 -17.62 -28.71
CA LYS A 495 -14.66 -18.64 -29.59
C LYS A 495 -13.92 -19.98 -29.53
N ALA A 496 -12.58 -19.96 -29.47
CA ALA A 496 -11.77 -21.17 -29.36
C ALA A 496 -11.99 -21.92 -28.04
N CYS A 497 -12.18 -21.20 -26.93
CA CYS A 497 -12.58 -21.82 -25.65
C CYS A 497 -14.05 -22.28 -25.64
N GLY A 498 -14.95 -21.57 -26.32
CA GLY A 498 -16.37 -21.91 -26.41
C GLY A 498 -16.66 -23.27 -27.08
N GLU A 499 -15.88 -23.63 -28.10
CA GLU A 499 -16.01 -24.96 -28.76
C GLU A 499 -15.52 -26.11 -27.88
N VAL A 500 -14.56 -25.87 -26.98
CA VAL A 500 -14.13 -26.87 -25.99
C VAL A 500 -15.18 -27.05 -24.89
N SER A 501 -15.87 -25.98 -24.48
CA SER A 501 -16.93 -26.04 -23.47
C SER A 501 -18.23 -26.69 -23.95
N GLN A 502 -18.57 -26.60 -25.25
CA GLN A 502 -19.80 -27.24 -25.76
C GLN A 502 -19.73 -28.77 -25.79
N ASN A 503 -18.54 -29.36 -25.89
CA ASN A 503 -18.36 -30.82 -25.85
C ASN A 503 -18.41 -31.41 -24.42
N LEU A 504 -18.41 -30.59 -23.37
CA LEU A 504 -18.65 -31.02 -21.98
C LEU A 504 -20.07 -30.71 -21.46
N ALA A 505 -20.88 -29.99 -22.23
CA ALA A 505 -22.21 -29.53 -21.79
C ALA A 505 -23.35 -30.54 -21.99
N SER A 506 -23.07 -31.81 -22.29
CA SER A 506 -24.07 -32.89 -22.38
C SER A 506 -24.12 -33.79 -21.14
N SER A 507 -23.87 -33.23 -19.94
CA SER A 507 -24.07 -33.90 -18.66
C SER A 507 -24.63 -32.90 -17.66
N GLN A 508 -25.96 -32.77 -17.63
CA GLN A 508 -26.64 -32.03 -16.56
C GLN A 508 -26.64 -32.86 -15.28
N ASN A 509 -26.07 -32.28 -14.22
CA ASN A 509 -26.68 -32.33 -12.88
C ASN A 509 -26.15 -31.15 -12.06
N GLY A 510 -27.09 -30.35 -11.55
CA GLY A 510 -26.80 -29.15 -10.75
C GLY A 510 -26.12 -29.52 -9.45
N VAL A 511 -24.89 -29.04 -9.27
CA VAL A 511 -24.20 -28.99 -7.99
C VAL A 511 -23.70 -27.56 -7.82
N ILE A 512 -24.16 -26.91 -6.76
CA ILE A 512 -23.70 -25.61 -6.29
C ILE A 512 -22.23 -25.79 -5.90
N CYS A 513 -21.30 -25.27 -6.71
CA CYS A 513 -19.86 -25.32 -6.40
C CYS A 513 -19.57 -24.50 -5.13
N GLN A 514 -19.13 -25.21 -4.09
CA GLN A 514 -18.62 -24.66 -2.85
C GLN A 514 -17.23 -24.05 -3.12
N HIS A 515 -17.07 -22.74 -2.90
CA HIS A 515 -15.83 -21.97 -3.06
C HIS A 515 -14.76 -22.24 -1.97
N HIS A 516 -14.80 -23.37 -1.27
CA HIS A 516 -13.90 -23.67 -0.14
C HIS A 516 -12.67 -24.52 -0.48
N GLU A 517 -12.58 -25.08 -1.69
CA GLU A 517 -11.48 -26.01 -2.06
C GLU A 517 -10.18 -25.34 -2.53
N LEU A 518 -10.18 -24.03 -2.83
CA LEU A 518 -8.96 -23.32 -3.25
C LEU A 518 -7.97 -23.01 -2.10
N LEU A 519 -8.37 -23.23 -0.84
CA LEU A 519 -7.56 -22.89 0.34
C LEU A 519 -6.45 -23.91 0.68
N ARG A 520 -6.39 -25.07 0.01
CA ARG A 520 -5.54 -26.20 0.46
C ARG A 520 -4.43 -26.68 -0.49
N SER A 521 -4.33 -26.20 -1.72
CA SER A 521 -3.34 -26.75 -2.67
C SER A 521 -1.98 -26.05 -2.60
N CYS A 522 -1.28 -26.14 -1.48
CA CYS A 522 0.15 -25.80 -1.38
C CYS A 522 0.78 -26.65 -0.26
N THR A 523 1.08 -27.92 -0.55
CA THR A 523 1.98 -28.73 0.29
C THR A 523 3.41 -28.59 -0.25
N SER A 524 4.27 -27.86 0.46
CA SER A 524 5.72 -27.83 0.18
C SER A 524 6.43 -28.92 0.97
N GLU A 525 7.10 -29.85 0.29
CA GLU A 525 8.08 -30.76 0.90
C GLU A 525 9.34 -29.98 1.35
N PRO A 526 10.05 -30.44 2.41
CA PRO A 526 11.19 -29.72 2.95
C PRO A 526 12.45 -29.95 2.09
N VAL A 527 12.92 -28.89 1.42
CA VAL A 527 14.24 -28.88 0.75
C VAL A 527 15.31 -28.45 1.75
N ALA A 528 16.37 -29.25 1.83
CA ALA A 528 17.50 -29.08 2.75
C ALA A 528 18.22 -27.74 2.57
N SER A 529 18.50 -27.07 3.70
CA SER A 529 19.18 -25.78 3.76
C SER A 529 20.68 -25.88 3.45
N HIS A 530 21.13 -25.21 2.38
CA HIS A 530 22.52 -24.76 2.26
C HIS A 530 22.67 -23.42 3.00
N ARG A 531 23.59 -23.38 3.96
CA ARG A 531 23.98 -22.17 4.71
C ARG A 531 24.85 -21.27 3.82
N ASP A 532 24.34 -20.09 3.48
CA ASP A 532 25.19 -18.95 3.13
C ASP A 532 25.06 -17.85 4.18
N LYS A 533 26.21 -17.51 4.78
CA LYS A 533 26.35 -16.45 5.79
C LYS A 533 26.49 -15.11 5.07
N THR A 534 25.51 -14.24 5.21
CA THR A 534 25.66 -12.79 4.96
C THR A 534 25.57 -12.05 6.28
N THR A 535 26.71 -11.49 6.70
CA THR A 535 26.90 -10.70 7.91
C THR A 535 26.29 -9.31 7.74
N PHE A 536 25.27 -8.97 8.52
CA PHE A 536 24.81 -7.59 8.70
C PHE A 536 25.64 -6.90 9.80
N VAL A 537 26.34 -5.84 9.42
CA VAL A 537 27.08 -4.94 10.31
C VAL A 537 26.09 -3.93 10.90
N THR A 538 25.85 -3.99 12.21
CA THR A 538 25.06 -2.99 12.94
C THR A 538 25.98 -2.00 13.66
N GLY A 539 25.74 -0.71 13.42
CA GLY A 539 26.49 0.40 14.01
C GLY A 539 26.27 0.52 15.52
N LYS A 540 27.37 0.66 16.26
CA LYS A 540 27.39 0.86 17.72
C LYS A 540 26.75 2.20 18.10
N ARG A 541 25.77 2.18 19.00
CA ARG A 541 25.26 3.38 19.70
C ARG A 541 25.81 3.43 21.14
N LYS A 542 26.25 4.62 21.51
CA LYS A 542 26.90 5.07 22.76
C LYS A 542 26.12 4.69 24.03
N GLU A 543 26.77 4.03 24.98
CA GLU A 543 26.27 3.76 26.33
C GLU A 543 26.12 5.05 27.16
N ARG A 544 25.05 5.13 27.98
CA ARG A 544 24.87 6.16 29.02
C ARG A 544 25.28 5.58 30.37
N SER A 545 26.01 6.38 31.15
CA SER A 545 26.54 6.06 32.49
C SER A 545 25.43 5.88 33.55
N PRO A 546 25.66 5.04 34.59
CA PRO A 546 24.69 4.78 35.64
C PRO A 546 24.63 5.90 36.70
N SER A 547 23.43 6.16 37.22
CA SER A 547 23.13 7.09 38.31
C SER A 547 23.53 6.54 39.69
N PRO A 548 23.94 7.40 40.64
CA PRO A 548 24.50 6.96 41.92
C PRO A 548 23.44 6.50 42.94
N SER A 549 23.88 5.57 43.80
CA SER A 549 23.16 4.84 44.83
C SER A 549 22.65 5.72 45.99
N ARG A 550 21.46 5.35 46.51
CA ARG A 550 20.86 5.92 47.71
C ARG A 550 21.61 5.47 48.96
N ILE A 551 21.96 6.43 49.81
CA ILE A 551 22.53 6.24 51.14
C ILE A 551 21.41 5.85 52.11
N ASN A 552 21.58 4.72 52.80
CA ASN A 552 20.78 4.30 53.95
C ASN A 552 21.21 5.10 55.19
N ILE A 553 20.27 5.75 55.85
CA ILE A 553 20.43 6.26 57.22
C ILE A 553 19.53 5.41 58.12
N SER A 554 20.16 4.67 59.04
CA SER A 554 19.48 3.94 60.11
C SER A 554 19.19 4.87 61.30
N PRO A 555 18.17 4.57 62.13
CA PRO A 555 17.78 5.45 63.23
C PRO A 555 18.50 5.08 64.54
N ALA A 556 19.04 6.09 65.22
CA ALA A 556 19.18 6.20 66.67
C ALA A 556 19.43 7.66 67.02
#